data_AF-A0A7Y5GD42-F1
#
_entry.id   AF-A0A7Y5GD42-F1
#
_cell.length_a   1.000
_cell.length_b   1.000
_cell.length_c   1.000
_cell.angle_alpha   90.00
_cell.angle_beta   90.00
_cell.angle_gamma   90.00
#
_symmetry.space_group_name_H-M   'P 1'
#
loop_
_entity.id
_entity.type
_entity.pdbx_description
1 polymer ?
#
loop_
_entity_poly.entity_id
_entity_poly.type
_entity_poly.pdbx_seq_one_letter_code
_entity_poly.pdbx_strand_id
1 'polypeptide(L)'
;MATQRRLIAPPGPKPVGPYSPGILAGDVLYVSGQGVRRPDGTVPATPKAQAEQCLANVENIVKAAGMSMADVVYSQIYLADIATRNLVSMANPHSVLGMARMPTGTTFEINAIVKKSQAARDTIYIPGVFGADPKEAIGKVQEFLRTAGADLSHAVFLNVYLSGEATLEDFDAVYRHYVEPGYAPARAALAVNALPDKAAVEITGVAVRDLRQRRVIRPKNISSKTLESPAVLAGDTLYCSLRSAAIPGPNGGVYTDNVQLQARLTMRNLLDSLEEAGLDFSHVVSSNVYVDNMDEFASMNSIYGSYFSSMPPTRTTVQPVRPAARVAANGGQFPPLVRISTVAVR
;
A
#
# COMPACT_ATOMS: atom_id res chain seq x y z
N MET A 1 -16.22 -7.87 -19.72
CA MET A 1 -15.01 -8.32 -20.44
C MET A 1 -13.83 -8.08 -19.52
N ALA A 2 -12.82 -8.95 -19.49
CA ALA A 2 -11.64 -8.74 -18.63
C ALA A 2 -10.95 -7.42 -18.98
N THR A 3 -10.50 -6.67 -17.96
CA THR A 3 -9.80 -5.40 -18.16
C THR A 3 -8.46 -5.67 -18.82
N GLN A 4 -8.19 -4.98 -19.95
CA GLN A 4 -6.91 -5.11 -20.61
C GLN A 4 -5.80 -4.52 -19.74
N ARG A 5 -4.74 -5.29 -19.53
CA ARG A 5 -3.56 -4.90 -18.75
C ARG A 5 -2.34 -4.85 -19.64
N ARG A 6 -1.56 -3.77 -19.48
CA ARG A 6 -0.37 -3.51 -20.29
C ARG A 6 0.79 -3.07 -19.40
N LEU A 7 1.92 -3.78 -19.54
CA LEU A 7 3.19 -3.37 -18.95
C LEU A 7 3.64 -2.04 -19.54
N ILE A 8 3.97 -1.08 -18.68
CA ILE A 8 4.60 0.18 -19.03
C ILE A 8 6.01 0.18 -18.44
N ALA A 9 7.02 0.06 -19.30
CA ALA A 9 8.42 -0.03 -18.90
C ALA A 9 9.29 0.84 -19.83
N PRO A 10 9.35 2.17 -19.60
CA PRO A 10 10.28 3.02 -20.32
C PRO A 10 11.74 2.64 -20.02
N PRO A 11 12.70 3.08 -20.87
CA PRO A 11 14.12 2.96 -20.54
C PRO A 11 14.42 3.55 -19.16
N GLY A 12 15.11 2.78 -18.33
CA GLY A 12 15.35 3.14 -16.94
C GLY A 12 16.28 2.13 -16.25
N PRO A 13 16.59 2.36 -14.96
CA PRO A 13 17.40 1.40 -14.22
C PRO A 13 16.68 0.04 -14.19
N LYS A 14 17.45 -1.04 -14.29
CA LYS A 14 16.90 -2.39 -14.18
C LYS A 14 16.21 -2.57 -12.82
N PRO A 15 15.02 -3.19 -12.77
CA PRO A 15 14.37 -3.51 -11.52
C PRO A 15 15.30 -4.27 -10.56
N VAL A 16 15.35 -3.82 -9.31
CA VAL A 16 16.17 -4.44 -8.24
C VAL A 16 15.47 -5.62 -7.56
N GLY A 17 14.34 -6.06 -8.11
CA GLY A 17 13.53 -7.17 -7.64
C GLY A 17 12.34 -7.47 -8.58
N PRO A 18 11.47 -8.43 -8.23
CA PRO A 18 10.34 -8.83 -9.07
C PRO A 18 9.19 -7.81 -9.03
N TYR A 19 9.21 -6.83 -9.93
CA TYR A 19 8.15 -5.85 -10.11
C TYR A 19 8.15 -5.25 -11.53
N SER A 20 7.02 -4.68 -11.92
CA SER A 20 6.87 -3.91 -13.17
C SER A 20 6.96 -2.40 -12.89
N PRO A 21 7.65 -1.56 -13.69
CA PRO A 21 7.69 -0.12 -13.46
C PRO A 21 6.31 0.52 -13.44
N GLY A 22 5.45 0.19 -14.41
CA GLY A 22 4.06 0.57 -14.44
C GLY A 22 3.17 -0.53 -15.02
N ILE A 23 1.91 -0.59 -14.58
CA ILE A 23 0.86 -1.42 -15.18
C ILE A 23 -0.34 -0.53 -15.46
N LEU A 24 -0.70 -0.42 -16.74
CA LEU A 24 -1.95 0.21 -17.15
C LEU A 24 -3.05 -0.86 -17.19
N ALA A 25 -4.06 -0.72 -16.35
CA ALA A 25 -5.24 -1.57 -16.32
C ALA A 25 -6.47 -0.70 -16.67
N GLY A 26 -6.98 -0.87 -17.89
CA GLY A 26 -8.06 -0.02 -18.40
C GLY A 26 -7.63 1.45 -18.51
N ASP A 27 -8.19 2.29 -17.65
CA ASP A 27 -7.97 3.74 -17.57
C ASP A 27 -7.09 4.17 -16.38
N VAL A 28 -6.64 3.21 -15.55
CA VAL A 28 -5.80 3.45 -14.38
C VAL A 28 -4.40 2.89 -14.60
N LEU A 29 -3.40 3.75 -14.48
CA LEU A 29 -2.00 3.38 -14.40
C LEU A 29 -1.57 3.29 -12.94
N TYR A 30 -1.05 2.13 -12.56
CA TYR A 30 -0.33 1.91 -11.33
C TYR A 30 1.16 2.09 -11.59
N VAL A 31 1.86 2.83 -10.74
CA VAL A 31 3.30 3.09 -10.84
C VAL A 31 4.00 2.54 -9.61
N SER A 32 5.05 1.73 -9.82
CA SER A 32 5.90 1.20 -8.74
C SER A 32 6.61 2.30 -7.98
N GLY A 33 7.08 1.99 -6.77
CA GLY A 33 8.01 2.85 -6.05
C GLY A 33 9.23 3.16 -6.91
N GLN A 34 9.38 4.43 -7.28
CA GLN A 34 10.53 4.93 -8.02
C GLN A 34 11.50 5.55 -7.03
N GLY A 35 12.75 5.09 -7.03
CA GLY A 35 13.82 5.65 -6.20
C GLY A 35 14.63 6.74 -6.91
N VAL A 36 15.76 7.11 -6.31
CA VAL A 36 16.60 8.24 -6.75
C VAL A 36 17.59 7.93 -7.89
N ARG A 37 17.65 6.67 -8.35
CA ARG A 37 18.62 6.24 -9.37
C ARG A 37 18.23 6.76 -10.74
N ARG A 38 19.22 7.25 -11.48
CA ARG A 38 19.08 7.59 -12.90
C ARG A 38 19.02 6.33 -13.78
N PRO A 39 18.63 6.45 -15.06
CA PRO A 39 18.71 5.36 -16.02
C PRO A 39 20.09 4.71 -16.14
N ASP A 40 21.16 5.49 -15.98
CA ASP A 40 22.56 5.01 -15.97
C ASP A 40 23.00 4.37 -14.64
N GLY A 41 22.10 4.31 -13.65
CA GLY A 41 22.35 3.76 -12.31
C GLY A 41 22.99 4.72 -11.31
N THR A 42 23.41 5.91 -11.74
CA THR A 42 24.01 6.93 -10.87
C THR A 42 22.96 7.53 -9.92
N VAL A 43 23.44 8.06 -8.78
CA VAL A 43 22.62 8.74 -7.79
C VAL A 43 23.02 10.21 -7.74
N PRO A 44 22.08 11.18 -7.80
CA PRO A 44 22.39 12.59 -7.63
C PRO A 44 23.05 12.88 -6.28
N ALA A 45 23.97 13.85 -6.22
CA ALA A 45 24.77 14.12 -5.03
C ALA A 45 24.00 14.82 -3.90
N THR A 46 22.99 15.63 -4.21
CA THR A 46 22.26 16.42 -3.22
C THR A 46 20.86 15.85 -2.96
N PRO A 47 20.31 15.95 -1.73
CA PRO A 47 18.96 15.50 -1.42
C PRO A 47 17.89 16.14 -2.33
N LYS A 48 18.05 17.42 -2.67
CA LYS A 48 17.13 18.11 -3.59
C LYS A 48 17.14 17.47 -4.99
N ALA A 49 18.34 17.24 -5.56
CA ALA A 49 18.45 16.60 -6.87
C ALA A 49 17.97 15.14 -6.85
N GLN A 50 18.09 14.45 -5.71
CA GLN A 50 17.54 13.12 -5.50
C GLN A 50 16.00 13.12 -5.50
N ALA A 51 15.36 14.10 -4.84
CA ALA A 51 13.91 14.27 -4.87
C ALA A 51 13.40 14.59 -6.28
N GLU A 52 14.07 15.49 -7.00
CA GLU A 52 13.76 15.83 -8.40
C GLU A 52 13.90 14.60 -9.31
N GLN A 53 14.97 13.81 -9.14
CA GLN A 53 15.18 12.59 -9.93
C GLN A 53 14.12 11.53 -9.66
N CYS A 54 13.71 11.38 -8.39
CA CYS A 54 12.66 10.46 -7.98
C CYS A 54 11.33 10.81 -8.69
N LEU A 55 10.95 12.08 -8.71
CA LEU A 55 9.76 12.55 -9.41
C LEU A 55 9.87 12.39 -10.94
N ALA A 56 11.04 12.68 -11.51
CA ALA A 56 11.30 12.48 -12.94
C ALA A 56 11.15 10.99 -13.35
N ASN A 57 11.53 10.06 -12.48
CA ASN A 57 11.35 8.62 -12.73
C ASN A 57 9.86 8.24 -12.79
N VAL A 58 9.03 8.79 -11.89
CA VAL A 58 7.56 8.63 -11.96
C VAL A 58 7.03 9.23 -13.25
N GLU A 59 7.39 10.48 -13.56
CA GLU A 59 6.94 11.20 -14.75
C GLU A 59 7.27 10.44 -16.05
N ASN A 60 8.44 9.81 -16.14
CA ASN A 60 8.84 9.02 -17.30
C ASN A 60 7.89 7.84 -17.54
N ILE A 61 7.44 7.15 -16.48
CA ILE A 61 6.48 6.04 -16.58
C ILE A 61 5.10 6.56 -16.97
N VAL A 62 4.67 7.68 -16.37
CA VAL A 62 3.40 8.33 -16.68
C VAL A 62 3.33 8.77 -18.15
N LYS A 63 4.40 9.41 -18.66
CA LYS A 63 4.51 9.78 -20.08
C LYS A 63 4.52 8.57 -21.01
N ALA A 64 5.23 7.50 -20.63
CA ALA A 64 5.26 6.26 -21.42
C ALA A 64 3.88 5.57 -21.51
N ALA A 65 2.98 5.82 -20.56
CA ALA A 65 1.59 5.38 -20.63
C ALA A 65 0.69 6.29 -21.49
N GLY A 66 1.21 7.42 -21.99
CA GLY A 66 0.45 8.44 -22.70
C GLY A 66 -0.38 9.34 -21.77
N MET A 67 0.09 9.53 -20.54
CA MET A 67 -0.59 10.31 -19.49
C MET A 67 0.31 11.46 -19.02
N SER A 68 -0.23 12.33 -18.17
CA SER A 68 0.48 13.48 -17.60
C SER A 68 0.52 13.44 -16.07
N MET A 69 1.43 14.18 -15.46
CA MET A 69 1.47 14.32 -13.99
C MET A 69 0.20 14.98 -13.42
N ALA A 70 -0.58 15.69 -14.23
CA ALA A 70 -1.88 16.23 -13.83
C ALA A 70 -2.98 15.15 -13.71
N ASP A 71 -2.75 13.96 -14.28
CA ASP A 71 -3.65 12.80 -14.17
C ASP A 71 -3.38 11.98 -12.89
N VAL A 72 -2.39 12.37 -12.06
CA VAL A 72 -2.09 11.69 -10.79
C VAL A 72 -3.22 11.93 -9.80
N VAL A 73 -3.86 10.85 -9.37
CA VAL A 73 -5.00 10.87 -8.44
C VAL A 73 -4.66 10.32 -7.06
N TYR A 74 -3.53 9.64 -6.92
CA TYR A 74 -2.96 9.24 -5.64
C TYR A 74 -1.45 9.12 -5.77
N SER A 75 -0.73 9.45 -4.71
CA SER A 75 0.72 9.27 -4.63
C SER A 75 1.15 9.11 -3.20
N GLN A 76 2.10 8.21 -2.96
CA GLN A 76 2.69 8.03 -1.64
C GLN A 76 4.19 8.26 -1.71
N ILE A 77 4.67 9.19 -0.90
CA ILE A 77 6.08 9.54 -0.76
C ILE A 77 6.63 8.82 0.48
N TYR A 78 7.73 8.11 0.31
CA TYR A 78 8.50 7.48 1.37
C TYR A 78 9.86 8.17 1.48
N LEU A 79 10.24 8.55 2.69
CA LEU A 79 11.44 9.33 2.98
C LEU A 79 12.29 8.61 4.02
N ALA A 80 13.60 8.54 3.79
CA ALA A 80 14.54 8.10 4.82
C ALA A 80 14.64 9.12 5.97
N ASP A 81 14.38 10.39 5.67
CA ASP A 81 14.29 11.49 6.63
C ASP A 81 13.06 12.36 6.35
N ILE A 82 12.08 12.34 7.25
CA ILE A 82 10.83 13.11 7.15
C ILE A 82 11.06 14.62 7.15
N ALA A 83 12.22 15.10 7.65
CA ALA A 83 12.58 16.51 7.59
C ALA A 83 12.80 16.99 6.15
N THR A 84 13.10 16.08 5.22
CA THR A 84 13.33 16.40 3.80
C THR A 84 12.06 16.49 2.96
N ARG A 85 10.87 16.37 3.57
CA ARG A 85 9.58 16.38 2.84
C ARG A 85 9.35 17.60 1.95
N ASN A 86 9.88 18.75 2.33
CA ASN A 86 9.79 20.00 1.58
C ASN A 86 10.63 20.00 0.30
N LEU A 87 11.50 19.02 0.08
CA LEU A 87 12.30 18.89 -1.13
C LEU A 87 11.52 18.25 -2.28
N VAL A 88 10.39 17.59 -2.01
CA VAL A 88 9.58 16.96 -3.05
C VAL A 88 8.63 18.00 -3.65
N SER A 89 8.90 18.39 -4.90
CA SER A 89 8.14 19.39 -5.65
C SER A 89 6.89 18.83 -6.33
N MET A 90 6.10 18.04 -5.60
CA MET A 90 4.85 17.48 -6.10
C MET A 90 3.65 18.22 -5.50
N ALA A 91 2.71 18.65 -6.34
CA ALA A 91 1.49 19.29 -5.89
C ALA A 91 0.62 18.26 -5.14
N ASN A 92 0.28 18.57 -3.88
CA ASN A 92 -0.66 17.81 -3.04
C ASN A 92 -0.44 16.29 -3.01
N PRO A 93 0.71 15.79 -2.50
CA PRO A 93 0.88 14.36 -2.29
C PRO A 93 -0.24 13.81 -1.40
N HIS A 94 -0.78 12.64 -1.76
CA HIS A 94 -1.77 11.99 -0.92
C HIS A 94 -1.18 11.43 0.36
N SER A 95 0.12 11.12 0.41
CA SER A 95 0.74 10.63 1.64
C SER A 95 2.24 10.92 1.66
N VAL A 96 2.78 11.20 2.84
CA VAL A 96 4.23 11.42 3.07
C VAL A 96 4.65 10.72 4.34
N LEU A 97 5.47 9.68 4.23
CA LEU A 97 5.87 8.85 5.36
C LEU A 97 7.39 8.84 5.57
N GLY A 98 7.80 8.94 6.83
CA GLY A 98 9.18 8.64 7.23
C GLY A 98 9.35 7.15 7.47
N MET A 99 10.28 6.51 6.76
CA MET A 99 10.61 5.08 6.85
C MET A 99 11.96 4.89 7.54
N ALA A 100 12.14 3.76 8.22
CA ALA A 100 13.43 3.41 8.79
C ALA A 100 14.47 3.07 7.70
N ARG A 101 14.04 2.38 6.63
CA ARG A 101 14.90 2.07 5.49
C ARG A 101 14.09 1.82 4.22
N MET A 102 14.71 2.10 3.09
CA MET A 102 14.22 1.73 1.76
C MET A 102 15.29 0.91 1.01
N PRO A 103 14.91 0.14 -0.04
CA PRO A 103 15.82 -0.74 -0.75
C PRO A 103 17.00 0.01 -1.35
N THR A 104 18.16 -0.64 -1.38
CA THR A 104 19.38 -0.13 -2.04
C THR A 104 19.91 1.21 -1.51
N GLY A 105 19.44 1.65 -0.33
CA GLY A 105 19.85 2.92 0.28
C GLY A 105 19.23 4.15 -0.37
N THR A 106 18.14 4.01 -1.13
CA THR A 106 17.42 5.17 -1.67
C THR A 106 16.90 6.03 -0.52
N THR A 107 16.95 7.36 -0.67
CA THR A 107 16.55 8.36 0.34
C THR A 107 15.14 8.88 0.12
N PHE A 108 14.67 8.79 -1.12
CA PHE A 108 13.30 9.09 -1.56
C PHE A 108 12.79 7.89 -2.35
N GLU A 109 11.52 7.56 -2.19
CA GLU A 109 10.78 6.66 -3.06
C GLU A 109 9.35 7.19 -3.25
N ILE A 110 8.85 7.22 -4.49
CA ILE A 110 7.50 7.70 -4.79
C ILE A 110 6.77 6.66 -5.63
N ASN A 111 5.56 6.30 -5.21
CA ASN A 111 4.61 5.56 -6.04
C ASN A 111 3.44 6.46 -6.44
N ALA A 112 2.68 6.04 -7.45
CA ALA A 112 1.53 6.80 -7.93
C ALA A 112 0.43 5.90 -8.51
N ILE A 113 -0.80 6.40 -8.41
CA ILE A 113 -1.96 5.95 -9.19
C ILE A 113 -2.39 7.13 -10.06
N VAL A 114 -2.53 6.87 -11.35
CA VAL A 114 -2.80 7.89 -12.36
C VAL A 114 -4.04 7.44 -13.12
N LYS A 115 -5.05 8.31 -13.21
CA LYS A 115 -6.32 7.99 -13.88
C LYS A 115 -6.53 8.95 -15.04
N LYS A 116 -6.80 8.42 -16.24
CA LYS A 116 -6.97 9.25 -17.45
C LYS A 116 -8.00 10.36 -17.20
N SER A 117 -7.66 11.61 -17.48
CA SER A 117 -8.52 12.78 -17.26
C SER A 117 -9.95 12.69 -17.81
N GLN A 118 -10.17 11.95 -18.90
CA GLN A 118 -11.50 11.73 -19.51
C GLN A 118 -12.31 10.58 -18.86
N ALA A 119 -11.72 9.84 -17.92
CA ALA A 119 -12.37 8.74 -17.25
C ALA A 119 -13.47 9.21 -16.27
N ALA A 120 -14.39 8.29 -15.96
CA ALA A 120 -15.42 8.54 -14.96
C ALA A 120 -14.79 8.85 -13.59
N ARG A 121 -15.36 9.84 -12.87
CA ARG A 121 -14.95 10.21 -11.50
C ARG A 121 -15.76 9.46 -10.43
N ASP A 122 -15.91 8.16 -10.62
CA ASP A 122 -16.64 7.22 -9.75
C ASP A 122 -15.88 6.84 -8.47
N THR A 123 -14.56 7.03 -8.47
CA THR A 123 -13.68 6.82 -7.32
C THR A 123 -13.41 8.13 -6.57
N ILE A 124 -13.42 8.09 -5.25
CA ILE A 124 -12.94 9.13 -4.36
C ILE A 124 -11.60 8.66 -3.77
N TYR A 125 -10.53 9.41 -4.04
CA TYR A 125 -9.24 9.20 -3.39
C TYR A 125 -9.17 10.10 -2.15
N ILE A 126 -9.05 9.48 -0.98
CA ILE A 126 -8.95 10.17 0.29
C ILE A 126 -7.48 10.60 0.45
N PRO A 127 -7.20 11.92 0.54
CA PRO A 127 -5.84 12.43 0.70
C PRO A 127 -5.31 12.10 2.11
N GLY A 128 -4.07 12.50 2.37
CA GLY A 128 -3.40 12.37 3.66
C GLY A 128 -4.12 13.16 4.73
N VAL A 129 -4.90 12.47 5.55
CA VAL A 129 -5.59 13.07 6.69
C VAL A 129 -4.81 12.75 7.96
N PHE A 130 -4.26 13.79 8.58
CA PHE A 130 -3.44 13.69 9.78
C PHE A 130 -4.22 14.04 11.05
N GLY A 131 -3.99 13.29 12.13
CA GLY A 131 -4.55 13.56 13.46
C GLY A 131 -3.51 13.38 14.55
N ALA A 132 -3.66 14.14 15.64
CA ALA A 132 -2.91 13.96 16.87
C ALA A 132 -3.30 12.67 17.60
N ASP A 133 -4.48 12.11 17.29
CA ASP A 133 -4.97 10.84 17.80
C ASP A 133 -5.90 10.14 16.77
N PRO A 134 -6.28 8.86 16.99
CA PRO A 134 -7.17 8.14 16.07
C PRO A 134 -8.56 8.78 15.88
N LYS A 135 -9.12 9.45 16.90
CA LYS A 135 -10.46 10.04 16.84
C LYS A 135 -10.45 11.28 15.96
N GLU A 136 -9.45 12.14 16.12
CA GLU A 136 -9.27 13.31 15.26
C GLU A 136 -9.06 12.89 13.80
N ALA A 137 -8.20 11.90 13.54
CA ALA A 137 -7.93 11.43 12.18
C ALA A 137 -9.19 10.88 11.50
N ILE A 138 -9.95 10.00 12.17
CA ILE A 138 -11.20 9.45 11.62
C ILE A 138 -12.27 10.53 11.42
N GLY A 139 -12.40 11.47 12.36
CA GLY A 139 -13.34 12.58 12.23
C GLY A 139 -13.08 13.43 10.97
N LYS A 140 -11.81 13.74 10.69
CA LYS A 140 -11.41 14.46 9.48
C LYS A 140 -11.64 13.65 8.20
N VAL A 141 -11.47 12.33 8.22
CA VAL A 141 -11.82 11.46 7.09
C VAL A 141 -13.33 11.50 6.80
N GLN A 142 -14.16 11.43 7.84
CA GLN A 142 -15.61 11.55 7.68
C GLN A 142 -16.01 12.92 7.11
N GLU A 143 -15.35 14.00 7.55
CA GLU A 143 -15.59 15.33 7.02
C GLU A 143 -15.23 15.46 5.55
N PHE A 144 -14.08 14.92 5.15
CA PHE A 144 -13.67 14.87 3.75
C PHE A 144 -14.69 14.10 2.90
N LEU A 145 -15.08 12.89 3.33
CA LEU A 145 -16.05 12.07 2.62
C LEU A 145 -17.40 12.77 2.49
N ARG A 146 -17.89 13.39 3.56
CA ARG A 146 -19.15 14.15 3.56
C ARG A 146 -19.11 15.31 2.57
N THR A 147 -18.00 16.04 2.50
CA THR A 147 -17.79 17.11 1.50
C THR A 147 -17.81 16.55 0.07
N ALA A 148 -17.34 15.33 -0.11
CA ALA A 148 -17.38 14.62 -1.38
C ALA A 148 -18.73 13.95 -1.70
N GLY A 149 -19.75 14.11 -0.85
CA GLY A 149 -21.07 13.49 -0.99
C GLY A 149 -21.12 12.01 -0.63
N ALA A 150 -20.22 11.55 0.23
CA ALA A 150 -20.07 10.17 0.67
C ALA A 150 -19.92 10.08 2.21
N ASP A 151 -19.82 8.87 2.74
CA ASP A 151 -19.51 8.59 4.14
C ASP A 151 -18.57 7.39 4.27
N LEU A 152 -18.25 6.97 5.49
CA LEU A 152 -17.31 5.87 5.71
C LEU A 152 -17.80 4.52 5.15
N SER A 153 -19.10 4.31 4.94
CA SER A 153 -19.62 3.10 4.31
C SER A 153 -19.22 2.96 2.84
N HIS A 154 -18.85 4.08 2.20
CA HIS A 154 -18.36 4.13 0.83
C HIS A 154 -16.88 3.74 0.72
N ALA A 155 -16.13 3.75 1.83
CA ALA A 155 -14.73 3.38 1.83
C ALA A 155 -14.56 1.90 1.46
N VAL A 156 -13.68 1.63 0.49
CA VAL A 156 -13.32 0.28 0.04
C VAL A 156 -11.95 -0.13 0.57
N PHE A 157 -11.02 0.82 0.70
CA PHE A 157 -9.68 0.58 1.22
C PHE A 157 -9.20 1.77 2.04
N LEU A 158 -8.58 1.53 3.20
CA LEU A 158 -7.90 2.55 4.00
C LEU A 158 -6.44 2.14 4.27
N ASN A 159 -5.51 3.07 4.09
CA ASN A 159 -4.22 2.98 4.74
C ASN A 159 -4.29 3.73 6.07
N VAL A 160 -3.75 3.13 7.13
CA VAL A 160 -3.65 3.72 8.46
C VAL A 160 -2.20 3.61 8.91
N TYR A 161 -1.51 4.74 8.96
CA TYR A 161 -0.14 4.82 9.41
C TYR A 161 -0.10 5.42 10.81
N LEU A 162 0.58 4.73 11.73
CA LEU A 162 0.68 5.10 13.13
C LEU A 162 2.12 5.49 13.45
N SER A 163 2.34 6.53 14.26
CA SER A 163 3.69 6.92 14.68
C SER A 163 3.72 7.43 16.12
N GLY A 164 4.94 7.54 16.67
CA GLY A 164 5.12 7.84 18.09
C GLY A 164 4.54 6.73 18.96
N GLU A 165 3.70 7.11 19.92
CA GLU A 165 3.10 6.18 20.90
C GLU A 165 1.78 5.57 20.43
N ALA A 166 1.23 5.97 19.28
CA ALA A 166 -0.04 5.45 18.80
C ALA A 166 0.08 3.98 18.37
N THR A 167 -0.78 3.13 18.95
CA THR A 167 -0.82 1.71 18.64
C THR A 167 -2.04 1.32 17.80
N LEU A 168 -1.99 0.12 17.21
CA LEU A 168 -3.14 -0.42 16.50
C LEU A 168 -4.32 -0.68 17.45
N GLU A 169 -4.04 -1.00 18.72
CA GLU A 169 -5.07 -1.18 19.74
C GLU A 169 -5.80 0.14 20.03
N ASP A 170 -5.07 1.25 20.19
CA ASP A 170 -5.66 2.59 20.36
C ASP A 170 -6.55 2.94 19.17
N PHE A 171 -6.06 2.68 17.95
CA PHE A 171 -6.83 2.93 16.74
C PHE A 171 -8.09 2.07 16.69
N ASP A 172 -8.00 0.77 16.93
CA ASP A 172 -9.13 -0.16 16.89
C ASP A 172 -10.17 0.10 17.98
N ALA A 173 -9.75 0.61 19.14
CA ALA A 173 -10.64 1.04 20.22
C ALA A 173 -11.54 2.20 19.78
N VAL A 174 -11.02 3.13 18.99
CA VAL A 174 -11.81 4.23 18.41
C VAL A 174 -12.59 3.75 17.19
N TYR A 175 -11.92 3.07 16.26
CA TYR A 175 -12.43 2.75 14.93
C TYR A 175 -13.69 1.87 14.96
N ARG A 176 -13.80 0.97 15.93
CA ARG A 176 -15.00 0.12 16.11
C ARG A 176 -16.32 0.87 16.28
N HIS A 177 -16.27 2.15 16.68
CA HIS A 177 -17.46 2.98 16.80
C HIS A 177 -17.90 3.59 15.47
N TYR A 178 -17.08 3.47 14.43
CA TYR A 178 -17.30 4.07 13.12
C TYR A 178 -17.59 3.06 12.02
N VAL A 179 -17.28 1.78 12.25
CA VAL A 179 -17.51 0.70 11.27
C VAL A 179 -18.34 -0.43 11.82
N GLU A 180 -19.11 -1.03 10.93
CA GLU A 180 -19.80 -2.28 11.21
C GLU A 180 -18.82 -3.46 11.02
N PRO A 181 -18.61 -4.30 12.05
CA PRO A 181 -17.78 -5.50 11.92
C PRO A 181 -18.27 -6.38 10.77
N GLY A 182 -17.33 -6.76 9.91
CA GLY A 182 -17.64 -7.54 8.71
C GLY A 182 -18.16 -6.74 7.50
N TYR A 183 -18.42 -5.45 7.66
CA TYR A 183 -18.70 -4.54 6.55
C TYR A 183 -17.70 -3.37 6.45
N ALA A 184 -16.71 -3.30 7.35
CA ALA A 184 -15.60 -2.35 7.31
C ALA A 184 -14.84 -2.38 5.95
N PRO A 185 -14.16 -1.29 5.54
CA PRO A 185 -13.26 -1.31 4.39
C PRO A 185 -12.14 -2.35 4.54
N ALA A 186 -11.51 -2.72 3.43
CA ALA A 186 -10.20 -3.35 3.49
C ALA A 186 -9.19 -2.34 4.06
N ARG A 187 -8.15 -2.81 4.75
CA ARG A 187 -7.28 -1.96 5.54
C ARG A 187 -5.83 -2.42 5.46
N ALA A 188 -4.92 -1.46 5.36
CA ALA A 188 -3.51 -1.63 5.66
C ALA A 188 -3.15 -0.74 6.85
N ALA A 189 -3.03 -1.33 8.04
CA ALA A 189 -2.69 -0.62 9.26
C ALA A 189 -1.31 -1.05 9.79
N LEU A 190 -0.40 -0.11 9.99
CA LEU A 190 0.93 -0.38 10.55
C LEU A 190 1.59 0.86 11.15
N ALA A 191 2.55 0.63 12.04
CA ALA A 191 3.45 1.66 12.52
C ALA A 191 4.48 2.07 11.44
N VAL A 192 4.83 3.35 11.41
CA VAL A 192 5.86 3.96 10.56
C VAL A 192 6.84 4.77 11.42
N ASN A 193 8.05 5.01 10.93
CA ASN A 193 9.09 5.69 11.69
C ASN A 193 8.74 7.14 12.01
N ALA A 194 8.07 7.86 11.09
CA ALA A 194 7.59 9.20 11.35
C ALA A 194 6.46 9.63 10.42
N LEU A 195 5.62 10.55 10.90
CA LEU A 195 4.67 11.31 10.11
C LEU A 195 5.01 12.81 10.14
N PRO A 196 4.55 13.61 9.14
CA PRO A 196 4.67 15.05 9.14
C PRO A 196 4.17 15.68 10.42
N ASP A 197 4.87 16.71 10.88
CA ASP A 197 4.52 17.54 12.03
C ASP A 197 4.26 16.74 13.32
N LYS A 198 4.85 15.53 13.41
CA LYS A 198 4.70 14.58 14.52
C LYS A 198 3.25 14.13 14.75
N ALA A 199 2.44 14.08 13.69
CA ALA A 199 1.11 13.48 13.75
C ALA A 199 1.19 12.04 14.27
N ALA A 200 0.21 11.61 15.07
CA ALA A 200 0.16 10.26 15.60
C ALA A 200 -0.45 9.29 14.59
N VAL A 201 -1.38 9.77 13.78
CA VAL A 201 -2.12 8.96 12.80
C VAL A 201 -2.20 9.70 11.47
N GLU A 202 -1.94 9.00 10.37
CA GLU A 202 -2.32 9.40 9.02
C GLU A 202 -3.29 8.36 8.45
N ILE A 203 -4.36 8.81 7.81
CA ILE A 203 -5.29 7.96 7.07
C ILE A 203 -5.36 8.44 5.62
N THR A 204 -5.19 7.51 4.69
CA THR A 204 -5.54 7.68 3.27
C THR A 204 -6.47 6.56 2.84
N GLY A 205 -6.99 6.63 1.63
CA GLY A 205 -7.82 5.53 1.15
C GLY A 205 -8.53 5.78 -0.16
N VAL A 206 -9.43 4.85 -0.44
CA VAL A 206 -10.26 4.83 -1.63
C VAL A 206 -11.69 4.59 -1.20
N ALA A 207 -12.61 5.35 -1.77
CA ALA A 207 -14.05 5.15 -1.64
C ALA A 207 -14.71 5.13 -3.02
N VAL A 208 -15.83 4.42 -3.13
CA VAL A 208 -16.69 4.49 -4.33
C VAL A 208 -17.77 5.53 -4.15
N ARG A 209 -18.25 6.15 -5.22
CA ARG A 209 -19.44 7.02 -5.16
C ARG A 209 -20.74 6.23 -5.13
N ASP A 210 -20.77 5.09 -5.80
CA ASP A 210 -21.94 4.22 -5.90
C ASP A 210 -21.71 2.95 -5.09
N LEU A 211 -22.45 2.80 -3.98
CA LEU A 211 -22.35 1.63 -3.10
C LEU A 211 -22.65 0.31 -3.81
N ARG A 212 -23.36 0.31 -4.95
CA ARG A 212 -23.58 -0.92 -5.74
C ARG A 212 -22.28 -1.49 -6.31
N GLN A 213 -21.24 -0.67 -6.42
CA GLN A 213 -19.91 -1.13 -6.84
C GLN A 213 -19.14 -1.81 -5.70
N ARG A 214 -19.54 -1.59 -4.44
CA ARG A 214 -18.82 -2.07 -3.26
C ARG A 214 -19.32 -3.43 -2.82
N ARG A 215 -18.42 -4.40 -2.72
CA ARG A 215 -18.74 -5.74 -2.18
C ARG A 215 -17.59 -6.28 -1.35
N VAL A 216 -17.87 -6.59 -0.09
CA VAL A 216 -16.91 -7.29 0.78
C VAL A 216 -16.67 -8.70 0.25
N ILE A 217 -15.40 -9.07 0.09
CA ILE A 217 -14.96 -10.42 -0.24
C ILE A 217 -14.36 -11.02 1.03
N ARG A 218 -14.87 -12.18 1.46
CA ARG A 218 -14.45 -12.82 2.70
C ARG A 218 -14.19 -14.30 2.48
N PRO A 219 -12.91 -14.72 2.52
CA PRO A 219 -12.56 -16.13 2.57
C PRO A 219 -13.20 -16.84 3.76
N LYS A 220 -13.61 -18.09 3.56
CA LYS A 220 -14.33 -18.90 4.56
C LYS A 220 -13.56 -19.12 5.87
N ASN A 221 -12.24 -19.08 5.82
CA ASN A 221 -11.35 -19.24 6.98
C ASN A 221 -11.20 -17.96 7.81
N ILE A 222 -11.85 -16.85 7.45
CA ILE A 222 -11.74 -15.58 8.18
C ILE A 222 -13.07 -15.21 8.85
N SER A 223 -12.98 -14.80 10.12
CA SER A 223 -14.10 -14.35 10.93
C SER A 223 -14.83 -13.15 10.29
N SER A 224 -16.15 -13.11 10.47
CA SER A 224 -16.98 -11.95 10.11
C SER A 224 -16.92 -10.81 11.13
N LYS A 225 -16.32 -11.02 12.31
CA LYS A 225 -16.30 -10.03 13.41
C LYS A 225 -15.05 -9.13 13.41
N THR A 226 -14.39 -8.97 12.27
CA THR A 226 -13.17 -8.17 12.14
C THR A 226 -13.51 -6.70 11.89
N LEU A 227 -12.65 -5.80 12.38
CA LEU A 227 -12.71 -4.36 12.13
C LEU A 227 -12.12 -3.97 10.76
N GLU A 228 -11.83 -4.95 9.92
CA GLU A 228 -11.35 -4.77 8.55
C GLU A 228 -11.88 -5.92 7.70
N SER A 229 -12.19 -5.64 6.44
CA SER A 229 -12.56 -6.69 5.51
C SER A 229 -11.30 -7.36 4.92
N PRO A 230 -11.29 -8.68 4.70
CA PRO A 230 -10.21 -9.39 4.01
C PRO A 230 -9.82 -8.74 2.67
N ALA A 231 -10.83 -8.42 1.88
CA ALA A 231 -10.75 -7.63 0.68
C ALA A 231 -12.11 -6.98 0.39
N VAL A 232 -12.11 -5.90 -0.40
CA VAL A 232 -13.32 -5.25 -0.89
C VAL A 232 -13.21 -5.03 -2.39
N LEU A 233 -14.20 -5.51 -3.12
CA LEU A 233 -14.35 -5.28 -4.55
C LEU A 233 -15.05 -3.92 -4.77
N ALA A 234 -14.53 -3.13 -5.69
CA ALA A 234 -15.03 -1.85 -6.15
C ALA A 234 -15.14 -1.89 -7.68
N GLY A 235 -16.33 -2.23 -8.19
CA GLY A 235 -16.51 -2.54 -9.61
C GLY A 235 -15.64 -3.73 -10.01
N ASP A 236 -14.65 -3.48 -10.86
CA ASP A 236 -13.69 -4.51 -11.33
C ASP A 236 -12.37 -4.53 -10.56
N THR A 237 -12.19 -3.66 -9.56
CA THR A 237 -10.96 -3.56 -8.77
C THR A 237 -11.13 -4.18 -7.39
N LEU A 238 -10.31 -5.17 -7.05
CA LEU A 238 -10.27 -5.80 -5.73
C LEU A 238 -9.13 -5.20 -4.90
N TYR A 239 -9.48 -4.61 -3.75
CA TYR A 239 -8.52 -4.12 -2.76
C TYR A 239 -8.37 -5.14 -1.64
N CYS A 240 -7.18 -5.74 -1.51
CA CYS A 240 -6.88 -6.71 -0.46
C CYS A 240 -6.19 -6.03 0.73
N SER A 241 -6.68 -6.33 1.93
CA SER A 241 -6.07 -5.85 3.18
C SER A 241 -4.62 -6.31 3.33
N LEU A 242 -3.89 -5.59 4.17
CA LEU A 242 -2.53 -5.97 4.54
C LEU A 242 -2.55 -7.34 5.24
N ARG A 243 -1.84 -8.31 4.69
CA ARG A 243 -1.70 -9.65 5.25
C ARG A 243 -0.30 -9.89 5.76
N SER A 244 -0.22 -10.60 6.88
CA SER A 244 1.00 -11.20 7.39
C SER A 244 0.96 -12.72 7.20
N ALA A 245 1.97 -13.40 7.74
CA ALA A 245 2.04 -14.85 7.82
C ALA A 245 1.09 -15.48 8.87
N ALA A 246 0.17 -14.69 9.44
CA ALA A 246 -0.70 -15.18 10.50
C ALA A 246 -1.59 -16.31 9.98
N ILE A 247 -1.54 -17.46 10.64
CA ILE A 247 -2.48 -18.55 10.41
C ILE A 247 -3.83 -18.11 11.01
N PRO A 248 -4.95 -18.17 10.26
CA PRO A 248 -6.25 -17.78 10.79
C PRO A 248 -6.82 -18.84 11.74
N GLY A 249 -7.65 -18.42 12.70
CA GLY A 249 -8.38 -19.30 13.62
C GLY A 249 -8.26 -18.89 15.09
N PRO A 250 -8.86 -19.65 16.03
CA PRO A 250 -8.86 -19.33 17.46
C PRO A 250 -7.47 -19.28 18.10
N ASN A 251 -6.55 -20.12 17.62
CA ASN A 251 -5.13 -20.10 17.98
C ASN A 251 -4.29 -19.49 16.85
N GLY A 252 -4.87 -18.54 16.13
CA GLY A 252 -4.22 -17.89 15.01
C GLY A 252 -3.00 -17.08 15.46
N GLY A 253 -2.05 -16.91 14.55
CA GLY A 253 -0.79 -16.24 14.87
C GLY A 253 0.31 -16.59 13.88
N VAL A 254 1.47 -15.97 14.08
CA VAL A 254 2.67 -16.20 13.27
C VAL A 254 3.62 -17.08 14.07
N TYR A 255 3.98 -18.26 13.57
CA TYR A 255 4.71 -19.28 14.35
C TYR A 255 6.13 -19.55 13.84
N THR A 256 6.73 -18.60 13.13
CA THR A 256 8.10 -18.71 12.63
C THR A 256 8.75 -17.34 12.55
N ASP A 257 10.03 -17.24 12.86
CA ASP A 257 10.89 -16.07 12.65
C ASP A 257 11.64 -16.08 11.31
N ASN A 258 11.34 -17.06 10.45
CA ASN A 258 11.97 -17.20 9.15
C ASN A 258 11.24 -16.34 8.10
N VAL A 259 11.96 -15.38 7.52
CA VAL A 259 11.43 -14.44 6.51
C VAL A 259 10.85 -15.13 5.28
N GLN A 260 11.44 -16.24 4.81
CA GLN A 260 10.96 -16.94 3.61
C GLN A 260 9.66 -17.71 3.89
N LEU A 261 9.57 -18.36 5.06
CA LEU A 261 8.33 -19.02 5.48
C LEU A 261 7.21 -18.01 5.71
N GLN A 262 7.51 -16.88 6.36
CA GLN A 262 6.53 -15.82 6.52
C GLN A 262 6.08 -15.25 5.18
N ALA A 263 7.00 -14.95 4.25
CA ALA A 263 6.64 -14.51 2.90
C ALA A 263 5.72 -15.51 2.19
N ARG A 264 6.00 -16.82 2.29
CA ARG A 264 5.17 -17.86 1.66
C ARG A 264 3.74 -17.87 2.24
N LEU A 265 3.62 -17.79 3.56
CA LEU A 265 2.32 -17.76 4.24
C LEU A 265 1.54 -16.46 3.96
N THR A 266 2.23 -15.32 3.93
CA THR A 266 1.64 -14.04 3.54
C THR A 266 1.05 -14.10 2.13
N MET A 267 1.78 -14.69 1.18
CA MET A 267 1.27 -14.88 -0.19
C MET A 267 0.07 -15.84 -0.20
N ARG A 268 0.09 -16.95 0.55
CA ARG A 268 -1.10 -17.82 0.65
C ARG A 268 -2.32 -17.08 1.22
N ASN A 269 -2.14 -16.26 2.25
CA ASN A 269 -3.22 -15.47 2.85
C ASN A 269 -3.80 -14.42 1.90
N LEU A 270 -2.98 -13.85 1.01
CA LEU A 270 -3.46 -12.98 -0.07
C LEU A 270 -4.25 -13.78 -1.12
N LEU A 271 -3.75 -14.96 -1.49
CA LEU A 271 -4.39 -15.83 -2.47
C LEU A 271 -5.80 -16.25 -2.05
N ASP A 272 -6.03 -16.51 -0.76
CA ASP A 272 -7.38 -16.80 -0.24
C ASP A 272 -8.40 -15.72 -0.63
N SER A 273 -8.02 -14.44 -0.55
CA SER A 273 -8.91 -13.31 -0.91
C SER A 273 -9.09 -13.15 -2.40
N LEU A 274 -8.05 -13.47 -3.19
CA LEU A 274 -8.13 -13.50 -4.66
C LEU A 274 -9.05 -14.63 -5.13
N GLU A 275 -8.85 -15.86 -4.64
CA GLU A 275 -9.64 -17.05 -5.00
C GLU A 275 -11.13 -16.86 -4.65
N GLU A 276 -11.44 -16.29 -3.47
CA GLU A 276 -12.82 -15.97 -3.08
C GLU A 276 -13.47 -14.93 -4.02
N ALA A 277 -12.68 -14.06 -4.65
CA ALA A 277 -13.15 -13.12 -5.66
C ALA A 277 -13.20 -13.71 -7.09
N GLY A 278 -12.78 -14.97 -7.27
CA GLY A 278 -12.61 -15.62 -8.57
C GLY A 278 -11.35 -15.16 -9.33
N LEU A 279 -10.32 -14.72 -8.62
CA LEU A 279 -9.07 -14.18 -9.17
C LEU A 279 -7.86 -14.98 -8.67
N ASP A 280 -6.69 -14.65 -9.22
CA ASP A 280 -5.40 -15.20 -8.82
C ASP A 280 -4.31 -14.11 -8.88
N PHE A 281 -3.06 -14.49 -8.59
CA PHE A 281 -1.93 -13.55 -8.65
C PHE A 281 -1.68 -12.93 -10.01
N SER A 282 -2.13 -13.60 -11.09
CA SER A 282 -2.02 -13.03 -12.42
C SER A 282 -2.88 -11.81 -12.60
N HIS A 283 -3.86 -11.52 -11.72
CA HIS A 283 -4.73 -10.33 -11.74
C HIS A 283 -4.20 -9.16 -10.91
N VAL A 284 -3.18 -9.38 -10.08
CA VAL A 284 -2.61 -8.34 -9.22
C VAL A 284 -1.86 -7.33 -10.07
N VAL A 285 -2.20 -6.05 -9.91
CA VAL A 285 -1.60 -4.93 -10.65
C VAL A 285 -0.72 -4.05 -9.77
N SER A 286 -0.95 -4.03 -8.46
CA SER A 286 -0.15 -3.27 -7.49
C SER A 286 0.01 -4.03 -6.18
N SER A 287 1.17 -3.86 -5.54
CA SER A 287 1.50 -4.43 -4.24
C SER A 287 2.32 -3.47 -3.38
N ASN A 288 1.93 -3.30 -2.12
CA ASN A 288 2.76 -2.64 -1.12
C ASN A 288 3.31 -3.70 -0.17
N VAL A 289 4.64 -3.76 -0.06
CA VAL A 289 5.37 -4.76 0.73
C VAL A 289 6.09 -4.05 1.88
N TYR A 290 5.89 -4.57 3.08
CA TYR A 290 6.54 -4.08 4.29
C TYR A 290 7.37 -5.20 4.89
N VAL A 291 8.67 -4.97 5.02
CA VAL A 291 9.61 -5.90 5.66
C VAL A 291 10.06 -5.32 7.01
N ASP A 292 10.28 -6.17 8.01
CA ASP A 292 10.82 -5.74 9.30
C ASP A 292 12.32 -5.38 9.20
N ASN A 293 13.05 -6.09 8.34
CA ASN A 293 14.47 -5.94 8.13
C ASN A 293 14.81 -5.92 6.63
N MET A 294 15.29 -4.77 6.16
CA MET A 294 15.67 -4.57 4.76
C MET A 294 16.90 -5.37 4.33
N ASP A 295 17.70 -5.91 5.25
CA ASP A 295 18.82 -6.81 4.91
C ASP A 295 18.33 -8.17 4.36
N GLU A 296 17.09 -8.56 4.68
CA GLU A 296 16.46 -9.79 4.19
C GLU A 296 15.60 -9.57 2.93
N PHE A 297 15.74 -8.41 2.28
CA PHE A 297 14.99 -8.05 1.06
C PHE A 297 15.16 -9.08 -0.06
N ALA A 298 16.39 -9.59 -0.27
CA ALA A 298 16.64 -10.61 -1.29
C ALA A 298 15.94 -11.95 -0.99
N SER A 299 15.94 -12.37 0.29
CA SER A 299 15.24 -13.58 0.75
C SER A 299 13.74 -13.48 0.54
N MET A 300 13.14 -12.33 0.88
CA MET A 300 11.73 -12.05 0.61
C MET A 300 11.43 -12.05 -0.90
N ASN A 301 12.27 -11.39 -1.70
CA ASN A 301 12.11 -11.29 -3.16
C ASN A 301 12.09 -12.66 -3.84
N SER A 302 12.94 -13.59 -3.40
CA SER A 302 12.99 -14.95 -3.96
C SER A 302 11.62 -15.65 -3.85
N ILE A 303 10.99 -15.57 -2.68
CA ILE A 303 9.67 -16.16 -2.45
C ILE A 303 8.59 -15.37 -3.19
N TYR A 304 8.54 -14.05 -3.04
CA TYR A 304 7.54 -13.20 -3.69
C TYR A 304 7.55 -13.38 -5.21
N GLY A 305 8.73 -13.37 -5.84
CA GLY A 305 8.88 -13.50 -7.29
C GLY A 305 8.37 -14.83 -7.84
N SER A 306 8.39 -15.91 -7.05
CA SER A 306 7.91 -17.22 -7.48
C SER A 306 6.39 -17.29 -7.74
N TYR A 307 5.62 -16.33 -7.23
CA TYR A 307 4.16 -16.27 -7.43
C TYR A 307 3.74 -15.51 -8.69
N PHE A 308 4.68 -14.85 -9.36
CA PHE A 308 4.40 -14.05 -10.55
C PHE A 308 5.15 -14.62 -11.75
N SER A 309 4.46 -14.69 -12.89
CA SER A 309 5.04 -15.14 -14.15
C SER A 309 5.68 -13.97 -14.90
N SER A 310 5.25 -13.69 -16.14
CA SER A 310 5.91 -12.72 -17.03
C SER A 310 5.61 -11.25 -16.72
N MET A 311 4.56 -10.96 -15.95
CA MET A 311 4.14 -9.59 -15.62
C MET A 311 3.86 -9.45 -14.12
N PRO A 312 4.90 -9.35 -13.27
CA PRO A 312 4.71 -9.08 -11.84
C PRO A 312 4.04 -7.72 -11.65
N PRO A 313 3.31 -7.48 -10.54
CA PRO A 313 2.63 -6.22 -10.32
C PRO A 313 3.60 -5.05 -10.15
N THR A 314 3.07 -3.83 -10.18
CA THR A 314 3.82 -2.71 -9.60
C THR A 314 4.04 -2.95 -8.12
N ARG A 315 5.15 -2.46 -7.57
CA ARG A 315 5.53 -2.73 -6.19
C ARG A 315 6.23 -1.55 -5.55
N THR A 316 5.92 -1.33 -4.28
CA THR A 316 6.74 -0.56 -3.34
C THR A 316 7.16 -1.48 -2.22
N THR A 317 8.44 -1.47 -1.83
CA THR A 317 8.91 -2.24 -0.67
C THR A 317 9.65 -1.34 0.29
N VAL A 318 9.23 -1.30 1.55
CA VAL A 318 9.85 -0.43 2.55
C VAL A 318 10.02 -1.15 3.88
N GLN A 319 10.94 -0.64 4.70
CA GLN A 319 11.05 -1.00 6.10
C GLN A 319 10.47 0.15 6.95
N PRO A 320 9.25 -0.02 7.51
CA PRO A 320 8.53 1.08 8.16
C PRO A 320 9.23 1.64 9.39
N VAL A 321 9.71 0.74 10.25
CA VAL A 321 10.31 1.04 11.56
C VAL A 321 11.61 0.29 11.72
N ARG A 322 12.45 0.70 12.69
CA ARG A 322 13.71 -0.01 12.97
C ARG A 322 13.41 -1.46 13.38
N PRO A 323 14.29 -2.42 13.04
CA PRO A 323 14.04 -3.81 13.40
C PRO A 323 14.01 -3.96 14.92
N ALA A 324 13.05 -4.75 15.41
CA ALA A 324 13.01 -5.19 16.80
C ALA A 324 13.53 -6.63 16.92
N ALA A 325 13.85 -7.06 18.14
CA ALA A 325 14.23 -8.45 18.37
C ALA A 325 13.06 -9.39 18.03
N ARG A 326 13.33 -10.47 17.28
CA ARG A 326 12.35 -11.50 16.91
C ARG A 326 12.08 -12.46 18.06
N VAL A 327 11.60 -11.93 19.17
CA VAL A 327 11.28 -12.72 20.36
C VAL A 327 9.87 -13.26 20.23
N ALA A 328 9.70 -14.56 20.44
CA ALA A 328 8.38 -15.16 20.52
C ALA A 328 7.66 -14.65 21.78
N ALA A 329 6.42 -14.18 21.63
CA ALA A 329 5.53 -13.91 22.74
C ALA A 329 5.12 -15.22 23.44
N ASN A 330 4.53 -15.10 24.64
CA ASN A 330 3.91 -16.22 25.33
C ASN A 330 2.93 -16.93 24.38
N GLY A 331 3.13 -18.23 24.14
CA GLY A 331 2.39 -18.99 23.13
C GLY A 331 3.14 -19.22 21.81
N GLY A 332 4.42 -18.83 21.71
CA GLY A 332 5.29 -19.18 20.58
C GLY A 332 5.06 -18.33 19.32
N GLN A 333 4.37 -17.19 19.45
CA GLN A 333 4.03 -16.32 18.33
C GLN A 333 5.12 -15.27 18.10
N PHE A 334 5.55 -15.12 16.85
CA PHE A 334 6.56 -14.16 16.43
C PHE A 334 5.93 -12.89 15.85
N PRO A 335 6.65 -11.76 15.83
CA PRO A 335 6.20 -10.58 15.12
C PRO A 335 6.10 -10.83 13.59
N PRO A 336 5.17 -10.16 12.89
CA PRO A 336 5.14 -10.16 11.43
C PRO A 336 6.41 -9.54 10.83
N LEU A 337 7.12 -10.31 10.02
CA LEU A 337 8.34 -9.92 9.33
C LEU A 337 8.07 -9.45 7.90
N VAL A 338 7.07 -10.04 7.24
CA VAL A 338 6.64 -9.69 5.88
C VAL A 338 5.14 -9.45 5.88
N ARG A 339 4.75 -8.23 5.51
CA ARG A 339 3.34 -7.84 5.36
C ARG A 339 3.09 -7.27 3.97
N ILE A 340 2.01 -7.65 3.33
CA ILE A 340 1.73 -7.27 1.94
C ILE A 340 0.25 -6.94 1.77
N SER A 341 -0.07 -5.82 1.13
CA SER A 341 -1.39 -5.53 0.57
C SER A 341 -1.32 -5.53 -0.95
N THR A 342 -2.44 -5.80 -1.61
CA THR A 342 -2.50 -5.89 -3.08
C THR A 342 -3.76 -5.26 -3.64
N VAL A 343 -3.64 -4.79 -4.88
CA VAL A 343 -4.78 -4.41 -5.73
C VAL A 343 -4.78 -5.33 -6.93
N ALA A 344 -5.92 -5.96 -7.21
CA ALA A 344 -6.13 -6.78 -8.39
C ALA A 344 -7.24 -6.21 -9.26
N VAL A 345 -7.17 -6.41 -10.57
CA VAL A 345 -8.18 -5.95 -11.53
C VAL A 345 -8.66 -7.12 -12.37
N ARG A 346 -9.98 -7.28 -12.48
CA ARG A 346 -10.67 -8.30 -13.26
C ARG A 346 -10.51 -8.08 -14.76
#